data_AF-A0A3C0R6I2-F1
#
_entry.id   AF-A0A3C0R6I2-F1
#
_cell.length_a   1.000
_cell.length_b   1.000
_cell.length_c   1.000
_cell.angle_alpha   90.00
_cell.angle_beta   90.00
_cell.angle_gamma   90.00
#
_symmetry.space_group_name_H-M   'P 1'
#
loop_
_entity.id
_entity.type
_entity.pdbx_description
1 polymer ?
#
loop_
_entity_poly.entity_id
_entity_poly.type
_entity_poly.pdbx_seq_one_letter_code
_entity_poly.pdbx_strand_id
1 'polypeptide(L)' 'MAAKILELGERIKSLTLIPSSGGAFEIRANGKLLHSKLDSGDWPDFDAIVRAIKAIK' A
#
# COMPACT_ATOMS: atom_id res chain seq x y z
N MET A 1 2.38 4.54 7.47
CA MET A 1 1.91 3.49 6.54
C MET A 1 2.96 2.38 6.38
N ALA A 2 4.14 2.65 5.80
CA ALA A 2 5.16 1.62 5.54
C ALA A 2 5.58 0.79 6.77
N ALA A 3 5.93 1.45 7.89
CA ALA A 3 6.28 0.76 9.13
C ALA A 3 5.17 -0.21 9.59
N LYS A 4 3.91 0.22 9.53
CA LYS A 4 2.76 -0.62 9.88
C LYS A 4 2.55 -1.80 8.91
N ILE A 5 2.89 -1.64 7.62
CA ILE A 5 2.84 -2.77 6.67
C ILE A 5 3.91 -3.80 7.02
N LEU A 6 5.09 -3.36 7.48
CA LEU A 6 6.18 -4.25 7.91
C LEU A 6 5.83 -5.06 9.18
N GLU A 7 4.87 -4.61 10.00
CA GLU A 7 4.33 -5.39 11.12
C GLU A 7 3.66 -6.71 10.67
N LEU A 8 3.37 -6.89 9.37
CA LEU A 8 2.88 -8.15 8.80
C LEU A 8 3.97 -9.24 8.69
N GLY A 9 5.22 -8.92 9.05
CA GLY A 9 6.31 -9.88 9.19
C GLY A 9 6.64 -10.64 7.91
N GLU A 10 6.79 -11.96 8.01
CA GLU A 10 7.24 -12.84 6.93
C GLU A 10 6.33 -12.84 5.68
N ARG A 11 5.12 -12.30 5.78
CA ARG A 11 4.24 -12.10 4.62
C ARG A 11 4.79 -11.08 3.63
N ILE A 12 5.70 -10.20 4.07
CA ILE A 12 6.27 -9.13 3.26
C ILE A 12 7.70 -9.51 2.90
N LYS A 13 7.89 -10.02 1.68
CA LYS A 13 9.23 -10.35 1.17
C LYS A 13 10.11 -9.11 0.98
N SER A 14 9.51 -8.01 0.52
CA SER A 14 10.19 -6.73 0.34
C SER A 14 9.19 -5.58 0.35
N LEU A 15 9.68 -4.39 0.70
CA LEU A 15 8.95 -3.14 0.61
C LEU A 15 9.87 -2.09 -0.01
N THR A 16 9.36 -1.36 -1.00
CA THR A 16 10.11 -0.29 -1.67
C THR A 16 9.34 1.00 -1.57
N LEU A 17 10.01 2.06 -1.10
CA LEU A 17 9.48 3.42 -1.15
C LEU A 17 9.96 4.07 -2.44
N ILE A 18 9.01 4.43 -3.30
CA ILE A 18 9.28 5.10 -4.58
C ILE A 18 8.86 6.56 -4.42
N PRO A 19 9.80 7.51 -4.39
CA PRO A 19 9.47 8.93 -4.40
C PRO A 19 8.66 9.28 -5.66
N SER A 20 7.67 10.13 -5.50
CA SER A 20 6.82 10.60 -6.61
C SER A 20 6.52 12.09 -6.43
N SER A 21 5.84 12.67 -7.42
CA SER A 21 5.46 14.08 -7.47
C SER A 21 3.94 14.23 -7.65
N GLY A 22 3.44 15.47 -7.79
CA GLY A 22 2.04 15.74 -8.11
C GLY A 22 1.04 15.37 -7.01
N GLY A 23 1.50 15.16 -5.77
CA GLY A 23 0.65 14.73 -4.66
C GLY A 23 0.23 13.25 -4.73
N ALA A 24 0.89 12.46 -5.58
CA ALA A 24 0.63 11.04 -5.70
C ALA A 24 0.91 10.28 -4.39
N PHE A 25 -0.03 9.42 -4.02
CA PHE A 25 0.15 8.44 -2.97
C PHE A 25 -0.50 7.13 -3.39
N GLU A 26 0.33 6.18 -3.82
CA GLU A 26 -0.14 4.89 -4.32
C GLU A 26 0.41 3.74 -3.48
N ILE A 27 -0.41 2.72 -3.32
CA ILE A 27 -0.01 1.45 -2.70
C ILE A 27 -0.25 0.34 -3.71
N ARG A 28 0.81 -0.41 -4.00
CA ARG A 28 0.77 -1.60 -4.86
C ARG A 28 1.30 -2.80 -4.09
N ALA A 29 0.68 -3.95 -4.31
CA ALA A 29 1.16 -5.24 -3.81
C ALA A 29 1.22 -6.23 -4.98
N ASN A 30 2.38 -6.82 -5.21
CA ASN A 30 2.65 -7.69 -6.37
C ASN A 30 2.21 -7.05 -7.71
N GLY A 31 2.49 -5.75 -7.89
CA GLY A 31 2.09 -4.97 -9.06
C GLY A 31 0.63 -4.52 -9.11
N LYS A 32 -0.26 -5.15 -8.32
CA LYS A 32 -1.68 -4.78 -8.23
C LYS A 32 -1.87 -3.49 -7.44
N LEU A 33 -2.56 -2.51 -8.04
CA LEU A 33 -2.96 -1.27 -7.38
C LEU A 33 -4.01 -1.56 -6.30
N LEU A 34 -3.72 -1.15 -5.07
CA LEU A 34 -4.63 -1.27 -3.92
C LEU A 34 -5.28 0.07 -3.58
N HIS A 35 -4.55 1.17 -3.77
CA HIS A 35 -5.03 2.53 -3.55
C HIS A 35 -4.26 3.52 -4.41
N SER A 36 -4.94 4.55 -4.92
CA SER A 36 -4.32 5.74 -5.49
C SER A 36 -5.06 6.98 -4.99
N LYS A 37 -4.39 7.86 -4.27
CA LYS A 37 -4.98 9.11 -3.76
C LYS A 37 -5.42 10.04 -4.90
N LEU A 38 -4.74 10.01 -6.05
CA LEU A 38 -5.12 10.84 -7.18
C LEU A 38 -6.44 10.38 -7.83
N ASP A 39 -6.75 9.09 -7.72
CA ASP A 39 -8.00 8.49 -8.20
C ASP A 39 -9.11 8.64 -7.16
N SER A 40 -8.84 8.26 -5.90
CA SER A 40 -9.84 8.27 -4.83
C SER A 40 -10.11 9.66 -4.24
N GLY A 41 -9.19 10.62 -4.40
CA GLY A 41 -9.18 11.90 -3.68
C GLY A 41 -8.72 11.80 -2.22
N ASP A 42 -8.92 10.64 -1.57
CA ASP A 42 -8.63 10.45 -0.16
C ASP A 42 -7.33 9.69 0.15
N TRP A 43 -6.89 9.82 1.41
CA TRP A 43 -5.84 8.98 1.97
C TRP A 43 -6.34 7.55 2.19
N PRO A 44 -5.48 6.53 2.05
CA PRO A 44 -5.88 5.15 2.28
C PRO A 44 -6.22 4.88 3.75
N ASP A 45 -7.32 4.17 3.96
CA ASP A 45 -7.60 3.53 5.25
C ASP A 45 -6.61 2.38 5.50
N PHE A 46 -6.01 2.37 6.68
CA PHE A 46 -4.98 1.38 7.01
C PHE A 46 -5.53 -0.04 7.06
N ASP A 47 -6.69 -0.23 7.71
CA ASP A 47 -7.26 -1.56 7.89
C ASP A 47 -7.71 -2.14 6.54
N ALA A 48 -8.23 -1.31 5.64
CA ALA A 48 -8.56 -1.68 4.27
C ALA A 48 -7.32 -2.17 3.49
N ILE A 49 -6.19 -1.46 3.59
CA ILE A 49 -4.94 -1.87 2.95
C ILE A 49 -4.44 -3.20 3.53
N VAL A 50 -4.44 -3.38 4.85
CA VAL A 50 -4.02 -4.65 5.47
C VAL A 50 -4.92 -5.81 5.05
N ARG A 51 -6.24 -5.61 5.01
CA ARG A 51 -7.19 -6.62 4.51
C ARG A 51 -6.90 -6.96 3.05
N ALA A 52 -6.64 -5.96 2.20
CA ALA A 52 -6.30 -6.17 0.81
C ALA A 52 -4.99 -6.96 0.63
N ILE A 53 -3.93 -6.63 1.39
CA ILE A 53 -2.66 -7.38 1.38
C ILE A 53 -2.87 -8.83 1.90
N LYS A 54 -3.72 -9.03 2.91
CA LYS A 54 -4.07 -10.36 3.42
C LYS A 54 -4.80 -11.24 2.41
N ALA A 55 -5.58 -10.64 1.51
CA ALA A 55 -6.32 -11.34 0.47
C ALA A 55 -5.48 -11.69 -0.77
N ILE A 56 -4.26 -11.17 -0.89
CA ILE A 56 -3.34 -11.50 -1.99
C ILE A 56 -2.65 -12.81 -1.67
N LYS A 57 -2.70 -13.75 -2.64
CA LYS A 57 -2.06 -15.06 -2.57
C LYS A 57 -0.58 -14.98 -2.93
#